data_AF-A0A6J3A9Q5-F1
#
_entry.id   AF-A0A6J3A9Q5-F1
#
_cell.length_a   1.000
_cell.length_b   1.000
_cell.length_c   1.000
_cell.angle_alpha   90.00
_cell.angle_beta   90.00
_cell.angle_gamma   90.00
#
_symmetry.space_group_name_H-M   'P 1'
#
loop_
_entity.id
_entity.type
_entity.pdbx_description
1 polymer ?
#
loop_
_entity_poly.entity_id
_entity_poly.type
_entity_poly.pdbx_seq_one_letter_code
_entity_poly.pdbx_strand_id
1 'polypeptide(L)'
;MAPRTPGATSCGASPGGGWRRGPTPPSPGTRRTPLLMWTPPDPATGQRGPRGLYAFGAERGNREPFLQALGLLWFRYHNLWAQELARQHPLWGDEELFQHARKRVIATYQNIAMYEWLPSFLQQTPPAYTGYRPFLDPSISPEFLAASEQFFSTMVPPGVYMR
;
A
#
# COMPACT_ATOMS: atom_id res chain seq x y z
N MET A 1 12.16 -16.73 13.74
CA MET A 1 12.15 -15.73 12.65
C MET A 1 11.13 -16.20 11.62
N ALA A 2 9.97 -15.56 11.51
CA ALA A 2 8.88 -16.05 10.65
C ALA A 2 9.21 -15.73 9.17
N PRO A 3 9.14 -16.71 8.25
CA PRO A 3 9.43 -16.48 6.83
C PRO A 3 8.39 -15.57 6.19
N ARG A 4 8.78 -14.87 5.11
CA ARG A 4 7.86 -14.02 4.32
C ARG A 4 6.72 -14.86 3.75
N THR A 5 5.49 -14.36 3.88
CA THR A 5 4.32 -14.97 3.24
C THR A 5 4.34 -14.72 1.73
N PRO A 6 3.74 -15.58 0.91
CA PRO A 6 3.86 -15.55 -0.56
C PRO A 6 3.55 -14.20 -1.22
N GLY A 7 2.59 -13.44 -0.68
CA GLY A 7 2.22 -12.10 -1.17
C GLY A 7 3.26 -11.00 -0.88
N ALA A 8 4.05 -11.14 0.17
CA ALA A 8 5.20 -10.24 0.43
C ALA A 8 6.42 -10.64 -0.41
N THR A 9 6.50 -11.89 -0.86
CA THR A 9 7.57 -12.37 -1.74
C THR A 9 7.32 -12.00 -3.20
N SER A 10 6.05 -11.88 -3.61
CA SER A 10 5.62 -11.61 -4.99
C SER A 10 5.91 -10.18 -5.48
N CYS A 11 5.84 -9.19 -4.59
CA CYS A 11 6.26 -7.80 -4.88
C CYS A 11 7.80 -7.65 -5.00
N GLY A 12 8.56 -8.69 -4.64
CA GLY A 12 10.01 -8.81 -4.84
C GLY A 12 10.83 -7.94 -3.88
N ALA A 13 11.70 -8.57 -3.09
CA ALA A 13 12.69 -7.85 -2.30
C ALA A 13 13.87 -7.37 -3.17
N SER A 14 14.47 -6.25 -2.77
CA SER A 14 15.78 -5.75 -3.21
C SER A 14 16.81 -5.92 -2.09
N PRO A 15 18.11 -6.04 -2.42
CA PRO A 15 19.18 -5.87 -1.45
C PRO A 15 19.02 -4.57 -0.65
N GLY A 16 19.33 -4.61 0.65
CA GLY A 16 19.12 -3.52 1.60
C GLY A 16 17.70 -3.43 2.17
N GLY A 17 16.93 -4.53 2.13
CA GLY A 17 15.59 -4.61 2.73
C GLY A 17 14.49 -3.79 2.03
N GLY A 18 14.78 -3.21 0.86
CA GLY A 18 13.80 -2.48 0.05
C GLY A 18 12.91 -3.38 -0.81
N TRP A 19 11.89 -2.81 -1.41
CA TRP A 19 11.11 -3.44 -2.48
C TRP A 19 11.82 -3.31 -3.84
N ARG A 20 11.52 -4.23 -4.77
CA ARG A 20 12.10 -4.26 -6.11
C ARG A 20 11.70 -3.04 -6.93
N ARG A 21 12.71 -2.31 -7.39
CA ARG A 21 12.55 -1.14 -8.26
C ARG A 21 12.50 -1.52 -9.74
N GLY A 22 11.63 -0.86 -10.49
CA GLY A 22 11.63 -0.77 -11.96
C GLY A 22 12.47 0.42 -12.46
N PRO A 23 12.43 0.73 -13.76
CA PRO A 23 13.16 1.88 -14.34
C PRO A 23 12.69 3.23 -13.78
N THR A 24 13.46 4.29 -14.01
CA THR A 24 13.28 5.63 -13.43
C THR A 24 12.04 6.37 -13.96
N PRO A 25 11.30 7.12 -13.11
CA PRO A 25 11.49 7.36 -11.67
C PRO A 25 11.18 6.12 -10.82
N PRO A 26 11.71 5.98 -9.58
CA PRO A 26 11.63 4.73 -8.82
C PRO A 26 10.18 4.27 -8.65
N SER A 27 9.82 3.21 -9.35
CA SER A 27 8.52 2.55 -9.34
C SER A 27 8.68 1.09 -8.87
N PRO A 28 7.60 0.43 -8.42
CA PRO A 28 7.60 -1.01 -8.28
C PRO A 28 7.96 -1.67 -9.60
N GLY A 29 8.60 -2.84 -9.54
CA GLY A 29 8.87 -3.63 -10.72
C GLY A 29 7.57 -4.02 -11.45
N THR A 30 7.60 -3.96 -12.77
CA THR A 30 6.59 -4.59 -13.64
C THR A 30 6.91 -6.08 -13.75
N ARG A 31 6.01 -6.98 -13.35
CA ARG A 31 6.20 -8.44 -13.54
C ARG A 31 5.14 -9.04 -14.47
N ARG A 32 5.62 -9.97 -15.32
CA ARG A 32 4.88 -10.63 -16.41
C ARG A 32 3.88 -11.70 -15.95
N THR A 33 3.78 -11.99 -14.65
CA THR A 33 2.95 -13.10 -14.16
C THR A 33 1.50 -12.64 -13.97
N PRO A 34 0.52 -13.24 -14.68
CA PRO A 34 -0.88 -12.80 -14.68
C PRO A 34 -1.62 -13.04 -13.34
N LEU A 35 -0.97 -13.66 -12.35
CA LEU A 35 -1.58 -14.05 -11.07
C LEU A 35 -1.41 -13.03 -9.94
N LEU A 36 -0.68 -11.93 -10.17
CA LEU A 36 -0.34 -10.99 -9.09
C LEU A 36 -1.21 -9.73 -9.10
N MET A 37 -1.55 -9.22 -10.28
CA MET A 37 -2.28 -7.96 -10.44
C MET A 37 -3.48 -8.19 -11.33
N TRP A 38 -4.58 -7.52 -10.99
CA TRP A 38 -5.77 -7.46 -11.82
C TRP A 38 -5.42 -6.71 -13.13
N THR A 39 -5.66 -7.33 -14.28
CA THR A 39 -5.34 -6.77 -15.61
C THR A 39 -6.61 -6.55 -16.45
N PRO A 40 -7.47 -5.58 -16.08
CA PRO A 40 -8.64 -5.26 -16.89
C PRO A 40 -8.20 -4.57 -18.19
N PRO A 41 -8.98 -4.68 -19.27
CA PRO A 41 -8.77 -3.83 -20.43
C PRO A 41 -8.96 -2.36 -20.05
N ASP A 42 -8.12 -1.48 -20.59
CA ASP A 42 -8.31 -0.03 -20.49
C ASP A 42 -9.64 0.36 -21.15
N PRO A 43 -10.57 1.01 -20.42
CA PRO A 43 -11.88 1.36 -20.96
C PRO A 43 -11.83 2.42 -22.07
N ALA A 44 -10.79 3.26 -22.13
CA ALA A 44 -10.65 4.31 -23.13
C ALA A 44 -9.92 3.81 -24.39
N THR A 45 -8.86 3.02 -24.22
CA THR A 45 -7.99 2.61 -25.34
C THR A 45 -8.16 1.14 -25.76
N GLY A 46 -8.84 0.33 -24.95
CA GLY A 46 -8.96 -1.11 -25.16
C GLY A 46 -7.67 -1.90 -24.94
N GLN A 47 -6.59 -1.26 -24.48
CA GLN A 47 -5.31 -1.91 -24.24
C GLN A 47 -5.43 -3.01 -23.18
N ARG A 48 -4.73 -4.13 -23.40
CA ARG A 48 -4.76 -5.32 -22.54
C ARG A 48 -3.37 -5.75 -22.11
N GLY A 49 -3.34 -6.50 -21.02
CA GLY A 49 -2.13 -7.14 -20.50
C GLY A 49 -1.43 -6.31 -19.42
N PRO A 50 -0.35 -6.85 -18.82
CA PRO A 50 0.30 -6.26 -17.66
C PRO A 50 1.23 -5.08 -18.00
N ARG A 51 1.33 -4.71 -19.28
CA ARG A 51 2.24 -3.66 -19.72
C ARG A 51 1.72 -2.31 -19.20
N GLY A 52 2.52 -1.64 -18.37
CA GLY A 52 2.13 -0.38 -17.72
C GLY A 52 1.49 -0.53 -16.33
N LEU A 53 1.29 -1.76 -15.85
CA LEU A 53 0.75 -2.02 -14.51
C LEU A 53 1.88 -2.30 -13.51
N TYR A 54 1.89 -1.59 -12.38
CA TYR A 54 2.87 -1.79 -11.31
C TYR A 54 2.44 -2.90 -10.36
N ALA A 55 3.39 -3.58 -9.75
CA ALA A 55 3.10 -4.57 -8.71
C ALA A 55 2.88 -3.88 -7.35
N PHE A 56 1.74 -4.14 -6.72
CA PHE A 56 1.42 -3.68 -5.36
C PHE A 56 0.92 -4.84 -4.51
N GLY A 57 0.84 -4.63 -3.20
CA GLY A 57 0.19 -5.60 -2.31
C GLY A 57 -1.32 -5.72 -2.56
N ALA A 58 -1.97 -4.65 -3.03
CA ALA A 58 -3.38 -4.67 -3.43
C ALA A 58 -3.49 -5.04 -4.92
N GLU A 59 -4.14 -6.17 -5.22
CA GLU A 59 -4.31 -6.70 -6.58
C GLU A 59 -4.90 -5.68 -7.57
N ARG A 60 -5.82 -4.84 -7.09
CA ARG A 60 -6.49 -3.79 -7.86
C ARG A 60 -5.84 -2.40 -7.73
N GLY A 61 -4.59 -2.32 -7.29
CA GLY A 61 -3.87 -1.05 -7.07
C GLY A 61 -3.63 -0.20 -8.33
N ASN A 62 -3.88 -0.73 -9.53
CA ASN A 62 -3.79 0.02 -10.80
C ASN A 62 -5.15 0.40 -11.39
N ARG A 63 -6.23 0.41 -10.59
CA ARG A 63 -7.59 0.71 -11.08
C ARG A 63 -7.70 2.11 -11.72
N GLU A 64 -7.09 3.10 -11.08
CA GLU A 64 -6.96 4.46 -11.59
C GLU A 64 -5.59 5.04 -11.19
N PRO A 65 -5.06 6.05 -11.93
CA PRO A 65 -3.74 6.63 -11.65
C PRO A 65 -3.62 7.25 -10.25
N PHE A 66 -4.71 7.66 -9.61
CA PHE A 66 -4.68 8.27 -8.27
C PHE A 66 -4.46 7.23 -7.16
N LEU A 67 -5.17 6.10 -7.21
CA LEU A 67 -4.92 4.97 -6.31
C LEU A 67 -3.52 4.39 -6.55
N GLN A 68 -3.11 4.32 -7.82
CA GLN A 68 -1.75 3.93 -8.19
C GLN A 68 -0.70 4.88 -7.59
N ALA A 69 -0.93 6.20 -7.62
CA ALA A 69 -0.04 7.19 -7.01
C ALA A 69 0.08 6.99 -5.49
N LEU A 70 -1.01 6.67 -4.79
CA LEU A 70 -0.97 6.33 -3.37
C LEU A 70 -0.14 5.06 -3.10
N GLY A 71 -0.29 4.03 -3.95
CA GLY A 71 0.55 2.84 -3.90
C GLY A 71 2.05 3.16 -4.10
N LEU A 72 2.37 4.04 -5.05
CA LEU A 72 3.74 4.51 -5.31
C LEU A 72 4.31 5.28 -4.12
N LEU A 73 3.51 6.14 -3.48
CA LEU A 73 3.90 6.90 -2.30
C LEU A 73 4.33 5.96 -1.17
N TRP A 74 3.49 4.98 -0.82
CA TRP A 74 3.79 4.02 0.25
C TRP A 74 4.96 3.10 -0.08
N PHE A 75 5.09 2.67 -1.33
CA PHE A 75 6.25 1.92 -1.81
C PHE A 75 7.56 2.71 -1.63
N ARG A 76 7.57 3.99 -2.04
CA ARG A 76 8.75 4.86 -1.89
C ARG A 76 9.05 5.13 -0.42
N TYR A 77 8.03 5.36 0.40
CA TYR A 77 8.17 5.60 1.82
C TYR A 77 8.76 4.39 2.56
N HIS A 78 8.36 3.17 2.20
CA HIS A 78 9.00 1.95 2.70
C HIS A 78 10.49 1.89 2.32
N ASN A 79 10.81 2.18 1.06
CA ASN A 79 12.19 2.16 0.60
C ASN A 79 13.06 3.26 1.23
N LEU A 80 12.47 4.40 1.59
CA LEU A 80 13.13 5.45 2.35
C LEU A 80 13.49 4.93 3.74
N TRP A 81 12.53 4.33 4.47
CA TRP A 81 12.80 3.77 5.79
C TRP A 81 13.80 2.61 5.76
N ALA A 82 13.75 1.74 4.76
CA ALA A 82 14.75 0.68 4.60
C ALA A 82 16.18 1.24 4.43
N GLN A 83 16.33 2.32 3.64
CA GLN A 83 17.63 3.00 3.46
C GLN A 83 18.10 3.69 4.74
N GLU A 84 17.19 4.35 5.46
CA GLU A 84 17.49 5.03 6.70
C GLU A 84 17.92 4.04 7.79
N LEU A 85 17.20 2.92 7.93
CA LEU A 85 17.57 1.84 8.85
C LEU A 85 18.90 1.18 8.47
N ALA A 86 19.21 1.04 7.18
CA ALA A 86 20.49 0.50 6.73
C ALA A 86 21.66 1.44 7.09
N ARG A 87 21.44 2.77 7.07
CA ARG A 87 22.43 3.75 7.56
C ARG A 87 22.61 3.66 9.08
N GLN A 88 21.53 3.52 9.83
CA GLN A 88 21.56 3.48 11.29
C GLN A 88 22.08 2.15 11.84
N HIS A 89 21.84 1.05 11.13
CA HIS A 89 22.20 -0.29 11.54
C HIS A 89 22.95 -1.03 10.41
N PRO A 90 24.24 -0.71 10.17
CA PRO A 90 25.00 -1.26 9.04
C PRO A 90 25.20 -2.79 9.08
N LEU A 91 25.02 -3.41 10.25
CA LEU A 91 25.18 -4.86 10.44
C LEU A 91 23.89 -5.64 10.17
N TRP A 92 22.76 -4.98 9.98
CA TRP A 92 21.49 -5.68 9.74
C TRP A 92 21.43 -6.28 8.34
N GLY A 93 20.91 -7.50 8.26
CA GLY A 93 20.64 -8.18 7.01
C GLY A 93 19.36 -7.67 6.33
N ASP A 94 19.17 -8.06 5.07
CA ASP A 94 18.02 -7.64 4.25
C ASP A 94 16.65 -7.93 4.89
N GLU A 95 16.53 -9.06 5.59
CA GLU A 95 15.27 -9.43 6.24
C GLU A 95 14.97 -8.55 7.45
N GLU A 96 15.99 -8.24 8.26
CA GLU A 96 15.84 -7.38 9.43
C GLU A 96 15.44 -5.97 8.99
N LEU A 97 16.15 -5.42 8.00
CA LEU A 97 15.85 -4.11 7.42
C LEU A 97 14.42 -4.05 6.88
N PHE A 98 13.99 -5.07 6.13
CA PHE A 98 12.64 -5.14 5.58
C PHE A 98 11.57 -5.19 6.67
N GLN A 99 11.71 -6.05 7.67
CA GLN A 99 10.70 -6.18 8.73
C GLN A 99 10.62 -4.94 9.60
N HIS A 100 11.76 -4.28 9.89
CA HIS A 100 11.77 -3.03 10.64
C HIS A 100 11.18 -1.86 9.84
N ALA A 101 11.49 -1.75 8.54
CA ALA A 101 10.88 -0.77 7.65
C ALA A 101 9.37 -1.00 7.56
N ARG A 102 8.94 -2.25 7.32
CA ARG A 102 7.51 -2.64 7.30
C ARG A 102 6.79 -2.28 8.59
N LYS A 103 7.38 -2.59 9.75
CA LYS A 103 6.82 -2.26 11.07
C LYS A 103 6.58 -0.76 11.21
N ARG A 104 7.56 0.06 10.84
CA ARG A 104 7.47 1.52 10.88
C ARG A 104 6.38 2.05 9.95
N VAL A 105 6.35 1.56 8.71
CA VAL A 105 5.35 1.98 7.71
C VAL A 105 3.93 1.59 8.11
N ILE A 106 3.70 0.39 8.65
CA ILE A 106 2.38 -0.03 9.14
C ILE A 106 1.92 0.89 10.27
N ALA A 107 2.79 1.19 11.24
CA ALA A 107 2.46 2.10 12.34
C ALA A 107 2.10 3.50 11.83
N THR A 108 2.87 4.06 10.88
CA THR A 108 2.56 5.35 10.27
C THR A 108 1.22 5.30 9.50
N TYR A 109 0.98 4.25 8.72
CA TYR A 109 -0.26 4.09 7.96
C TYR A 109 -1.48 4.04 8.88
N GLN A 110 -1.42 3.24 9.94
CA GLN A 110 -2.50 3.14 10.94
C GLN A 110 -2.77 4.47 11.63
N ASN A 111 -1.71 5.21 12.00
CA ASN A 111 -1.85 6.52 12.63
C ASN A 111 -2.57 7.52 11.71
N ILE A 112 -2.10 7.66 10.47
CA ILE A 112 -2.71 8.57 9.49
C ILE A 112 -4.16 8.14 9.21
N ALA A 113 -4.41 6.85 8.97
CA ALA A 113 -5.75 6.36 8.68
C ALA A 113 -6.74 6.63 9.83
N MET A 114 -6.37 6.31 11.07
CA MET A 114 -7.29 6.35 12.21
C MET A 114 -7.43 7.73 12.85
N TYR A 115 -6.34 8.49 12.93
CA TYR A 115 -6.29 9.72 13.72
C TYR A 115 -6.21 11.01 12.89
N GLU A 116 -5.97 10.92 11.58
CA GLU A 116 -5.96 12.09 10.69
C GLU A 116 -7.05 11.99 9.61
N TRP A 117 -7.06 10.90 8.86
CA TRP A 117 -7.98 10.70 7.74
C TRP A 117 -9.41 10.41 8.21
N LEU A 118 -9.62 9.46 9.12
CA LEU A 118 -10.96 9.12 9.58
C LEU A 118 -11.68 10.33 10.22
N PRO A 119 -11.06 11.11 11.12
CA PRO A 119 -11.71 12.27 11.72
C PRO A 119 -11.97 13.40 10.72
N SER A 120 -11.09 13.61 9.74
CA SER A 120 -11.29 14.65 8.72
C SER A 120 -12.44 14.32 7.77
N PHE A 121 -12.65 13.05 7.42
CA PHE A 121 -13.73 12.63 6.54
C PHE A 121 -15.07 12.46 7.25
N LEU A 122 -15.09 11.87 8.45
CA LEU A 122 -16.33 11.58 9.17
C LEU A 122 -16.74 12.66 10.18
N GLN A 123 -15.88 13.65 10.43
CA GLN A 123 -16.04 14.64 11.50
C GLN A 123 -16.26 13.99 12.87
N GLN A 124 -15.69 12.79 13.05
CA GLN A 124 -15.82 11.95 14.23
C GLN A 124 -14.46 11.37 14.58
N THR A 125 -14.03 11.62 15.81
CA THR A 125 -12.76 11.11 16.32
C THR A 125 -12.99 9.76 17.00
N PRO A 126 -12.20 8.72 16.70
CA PRO A 126 -12.28 7.47 17.44
C PRO A 126 -11.98 7.71 18.93
N PRO A 127 -12.58 6.92 19.84
CA PRO A 127 -12.29 7.04 21.26
C PRO A 127 -10.80 6.80 21.55
N ALA A 128 -10.30 7.39 22.63
CA ALA A 128 -8.93 7.15 23.08
C ALA A 128 -8.67 5.65 23.24
N TYR A 129 -7.53 5.19 22.73
CA TYR A 129 -7.20 3.77 22.75
C TYR A 129 -6.96 3.29 24.19
N THR A 130 -7.80 2.37 24.67
CA THR A 130 -7.72 1.85 26.06
C THR A 130 -6.97 0.52 26.17
N GLY A 131 -6.30 0.08 25.10
CA GLY A 131 -5.56 -1.19 25.07
C GLY A 131 -6.17 -2.25 24.15
N TYR A 132 -5.40 -3.32 23.93
CA TYR A 132 -5.78 -4.42 23.04
C TYR A 132 -6.91 -5.25 23.65
N ARG A 133 -7.93 -5.56 22.84
CA ARG A 133 -9.07 -6.38 23.25
C ARG A 133 -9.02 -7.74 22.54
N PRO A 134 -8.55 -8.82 23.21
CA PRO A 134 -8.37 -10.12 22.58
C PRO A 134 -9.68 -10.82 22.18
N PHE A 135 -10.81 -10.43 22.79
CA PHE A 135 -12.12 -11.06 22.55
C PHE A 135 -13.05 -10.21 21.68
N LEU A 136 -12.56 -9.10 21.10
CA LEU A 136 -13.30 -8.28 20.17
C LEU A 136 -13.08 -8.82 18.75
N ASP A 137 -14.15 -9.09 18.02
CA ASP A 137 -14.07 -9.49 16.61
C ASP A 137 -13.77 -8.26 15.72
N PRO A 138 -12.61 -8.21 15.02
CA PRO A 138 -12.26 -7.10 14.14
C PRO A 138 -12.68 -7.33 12.68
N SER A 139 -13.51 -8.34 12.40
CA SER A 139 -13.95 -8.66 11.04
C SER A 139 -14.70 -7.49 10.40
N ILE A 140 -14.43 -7.23 9.12
CA ILE A 140 -15.11 -6.17 8.37
C ILE A 140 -16.53 -6.61 8.07
N SER A 141 -17.52 -5.81 8.48
CA SER A 141 -18.93 -6.12 8.25
C SER A 141 -19.33 -5.85 6.79
N PRO A 142 -20.30 -6.59 6.22
CA PRO A 142 -20.80 -6.34 4.87
C PRO A 142 -21.37 -4.93 4.69
N GLU A 143 -22.00 -4.37 5.72
CA GLU A 143 -22.57 -3.03 5.72
C GLU A 143 -21.47 -1.97 5.61
N PHE A 144 -20.33 -2.18 6.27
CA PHE A 144 -19.18 -1.28 6.16
C PHE A 144 -18.67 -1.21 4.72
N LEU A 145 -18.63 -2.33 4.00
CA LEU A 145 -18.19 -2.35 2.60
C LEU A 145 -19.08 -1.48 1.71
N ALA A 146 -20.40 -1.61 1.83
CA ALA A 146 -21.34 -0.80 1.06
C ALA A 146 -21.28 0.69 1.47
N ALA A 147 -21.26 0.97 2.78
CA ALA A 147 -21.25 2.33 3.29
C ALA A 147 -19.97 3.09 2.91
N SER A 148 -18.80 2.45 3.05
CA SER A 148 -17.52 3.06 2.72
C SER A 148 -17.38 3.32 1.22
N GLU A 149 -17.75 2.36 0.37
CA GLU A 149 -17.68 2.51 -1.09
C GLU A 149 -18.57 3.65 -1.57
N GLN A 150 -19.83 3.69 -1.14
CA GLN A 150 -20.75 4.75 -1.54
C GLN A 150 -20.28 6.13 -1.04
N PHE A 151 -19.81 6.22 0.21
CA PHE A 151 -19.29 7.46 0.76
C PHE A 151 -18.13 8.01 -0.09
N PHE A 152 -17.12 7.18 -0.41
CA PHE A 152 -16.01 7.62 -1.25
C PHE A 152 -16.42 7.96 -2.68
N SER A 153 -17.29 7.14 -3.27
CA SER A 153 -17.75 7.33 -4.64
C SER A 153 -18.47 8.67 -4.84
N THR A 154 -19.14 9.20 -3.80
CA THR A 154 -19.82 10.51 -3.89
C THR A 154 -18.87 11.72 -3.92
N MET A 155 -17.60 11.55 -3.54
CA MET A 155 -16.61 12.62 -3.47
C MET A 155 -15.59 12.60 -4.61
N VAL A 156 -15.73 11.66 -5.56
CA VAL A 156 -14.81 11.56 -6.69
C VAL A 156 -15.02 12.76 -7.63
N PRO A 157 -14.01 13.61 -7.85
CA PRO A 157 -14.15 14.74 -8.77
C PRO A 157 -14.14 14.26 -10.22
N PRO A 158 -14.72 15.05 -11.16
CA PRO A 158 -14.71 14.71 -12.58
C PRO A 158 -13.31 14.76 -13.21
N GLY A 159 -12.35 15.44 -12.57
CA GLY A 159 -10.97 15.55 -13.00
C GLY A 159 -10.06 15.95 -11.84
N VAL A 160 -8.76 15.77 -12.01
CA VAL A 160 -7.76 16.04 -10.96
C VAL A 160 -6.65 16.91 -11.52
N TYR A 161 -6.28 17.94 -10.77
CA TYR A 161 -5.17 18.84 -11.11
C TYR A 161 -3.81 18.17 -10.85
N MET A 162 -2.85 18.44 -11.73
CA MET A 162 -1.44 18.13 -11.52
C MET A 162 -0.72 19.41 -11.13
N ARG A 163 -0.07 19.43 -9.96
CA ARG A 163 0.64 20.58 -9.40
C ARG A 163 2.00 20.17 -8.86
#